data_AF-A0A7S2E351-F1
#
_entry.id   AF-A0A7S2E351-F1
#
_cell.length_a   1.000
_cell.length_b   1.000
_cell.length_c   1.000
_cell.angle_alpha   90.00
_cell.angle_beta   90.00
_cell.angle_gamma   90.00
#
_symmetry.space_group_name_H-M   'P 1'
#
loop_
_entity.id
_entity.type
_entity.pdbx_description
1 polymer ?
#
loop_
_entity_poly.entity_id
_entity_poly.type
_entity_poly.pdbx_seq_one_letter_code
_entity_poly.pdbx_strand_id
1 'polypeptide(L)'
;KFQADQFLVNHNSYEFHNIDEAANSPLAQQLFYLPFVKTVYIAQNFIAIEKYNIVEWIDIQNEVSQQIEDFLNDNGVIIIEDIAAKKIPVTVYAESTPNPSTLKFVANKKLVTS
;
A
#
# COMPACT_ATOMS: atom_id res chain seq x y z
N LYS A 1 -10.35 15.23 5.58
CA LYS A 1 -9.27 14.36 6.12
C LYS A 1 -9.80 13.68 7.35
N PHE A 2 -9.67 12.37 7.42
CA PHE A 2 -10.05 11.54 8.55
C PHE A 2 -8.77 10.97 9.15
N GLN A 3 -8.59 11.07 10.47
CA GLN A 3 -7.39 10.61 11.16
C GLN A 3 -7.77 9.45 12.08
N ALA A 4 -6.99 8.38 12.00
CA ALA A 4 -7.13 7.21 12.87
C ALA A 4 -6.11 7.27 14.01
N ASP A 5 -6.45 6.61 15.11
CA ASP A 5 -5.58 6.48 16.29
C ASP A 5 -4.48 5.42 16.10
N GLN A 6 -4.62 4.59 15.06
CA GLN A 6 -3.66 3.55 14.68
C GLN A 6 -3.06 3.81 13.29
N PHE A 7 -1.90 3.21 13.04
CA PHE A 7 -1.31 3.21 11.70
C PHE A 7 -2.14 2.31 10.78
N LEU A 8 -2.60 2.90 9.67
CA LEU A 8 -3.33 2.23 8.60
C LEU A 8 -2.37 1.56 7.61
N VAL A 9 -1.26 2.25 7.32
CA VAL A 9 -0.22 1.80 6.40
C VAL A 9 1.16 2.19 6.96
N ASN A 10 2.17 1.32 6.78
CA ASN A 10 3.47 1.50 7.42
C ASN A 10 4.35 2.54 6.71
N HIS A 11 4.87 2.19 5.53
CA HIS A 11 5.92 2.97 4.85
C HIS A 11 5.52 3.51 3.47
N ASN A 12 4.29 3.23 3.04
CA ASN A 12 3.78 3.63 1.74
C ASN A 12 2.55 4.52 1.90
N SER A 13 2.32 5.37 0.91
CA SER A 13 1.04 6.05 0.69
C SER A 13 0.40 5.49 -0.57
N TYR A 14 -0.91 5.37 -0.56
CA TYR A 14 -1.68 4.84 -1.67
C TYR A 14 -2.70 5.88 -2.09
N GLU A 15 -2.80 6.09 -3.39
CA GLU A 15 -3.76 7.00 -4.01
C GLU A 15 -4.52 6.20 -5.06
N PHE A 16 -5.84 6.35 -5.04
CA PHE A 16 -6.75 5.68 -5.95
C PHE A 16 -7.67 6.72 -6.57
N HIS A 17 -7.85 6.66 -7.88
CA HIS A 17 -8.74 7.56 -8.61
C HIS A 17 -10.07 6.91 -9.02
N ASN A 18 -10.19 5.59 -8.87
CA ASN A 18 -11.39 4.83 -9.21
C ASN A 18 -11.40 3.47 -8.49
N ILE A 19 -12.54 2.78 -8.61
CA ILE A 19 -12.77 1.46 -7.99
C ILE A 19 -11.86 0.36 -8.55
N ASP A 20 -11.48 0.44 -9.84
CA ASP A 20 -10.63 -0.56 -10.50
C ASP A 20 -9.19 -0.52 -9.96
N GLU A 21 -8.66 0.68 -9.73
CA GLU A 21 -7.35 0.90 -9.11
C GLU A 21 -7.35 0.48 -7.63
N ALA A 22 -8.49 0.61 -6.95
CA ALA A 22 -8.66 0.24 -5.56
C ALA A 22 -8.74 -1.28 -5.32
N ALA A 23 -8.51 -2.13 -6.33
CA ALA A 23 -8.57 -3.60 -6.20
C ALA A 23 -7.76 -4.18 -5.03
N ASN A 24 -6.65 -3.53 -4.67
CA ASN A 24 -5.78 -3.93 -3.57
C ASN A 24 -6.15 -3.28 -2.22
N SER A 25 -7.24 -2.51 -2.13
CA SER A 25 -7.68 -1.88 -0.88
C SER A 25 -9.19 -2.03 -0.72
N PRO A 26 -9.66 -3.05 0.03
CA PRO A 26 -11.08 -3.22 0.31
C PRO A 26 -11.73 -1.97 0.94
N LEU A 27 -10.99 -1.25 1.80
CA LEU A 27 -11.45 0.03 2.35
C LEU A 27 -11.69 1.08 1.25
N ALA A 28 -10.74 1.25 0.32
CA ALA A 28 -10.89 2.20 -0.78
C ALA A 28 -12.04 1.79 -1.71
N GLN A 29 -12.20 0.49 -2.01
CA GLN A 29 -13.34 0.00 -2.78
C GLN A 29 -14.66 0.38 -2.12
N GLN A 30 -14.79 0.17 -0.81
CA GLN A 30 -15.99 0.54 -0.06
C GLN A 30 -16.30 2.03 -0.19
N LEU A 31 -15.29 2.89 -0.05
CA LEU A 31 -15.44 4.33 -0.21
C LEU A 31 -15.84 4.73 -1.64
N PHE A 32 -15.40 4.01 -2.67
CA PHE A 32 -15.80 4.27 -4.06
C PHE A 32 -17.24 3.86 -4.41
N TYR A 33 -17.91 3.05 -3.59
CA TYR A 33 -19.35 2.83 -3.75
C TYR A 33 -20.17 4.08 -3.44
N LEU A 34 -19.58 5.06 -2.75
CA LEU A 34 -20.19 6.35 -2.53
C LEU A 34 -20.10 7.18 -3.83
N PRO A 35 -21.23 7.58 -4.44
CA PRO A 35 -21.24 8.17 -5.77
C PRO A 35 -20.60 9.57 -5.84
N PHE A 36 -20.27 10.15 -4.69
CA PHE A 36 -19.63 11.45 -4.57
C PHE A 36 -18.12 11.37 -4.38
N VAL A 37 -17.52 10.19 -4.18
CA VAL A 37 -16.08 10.04 -3.98
C VAL A 37 -15.36 10.05 -5.32
N LYS A 38 -14.38 10.93 -5.45
CA LYS A 38 -13.56 11.10 -6.65
C LYS A 38 -12.18 10.47 -6.50
N THR A 39 -11.53 10.72 -5.36
CA THR A 39 -10.16 10.25 -5.11
C THR A 39 -10.07 9.82 -3.64
N VAL A 40 -9.40 8.70 -3.38
CA VAL A 40 -9.11 8.22 -2.02
C VAL A 40 -7.60 8.12 -1.85
N TYR A 41 -7.10 8.78 -0.82
CA TYR A 41 -5.69 8.77 -0.45
C TYR A 41 -5.53 8.23 0.97
N ILE A 42 -4.69 7.21 1.13
CA ILE A 42 -4.43 6.53 2.40
C ILE A 42 -2.93 6.65 2.70
N ALA A 43 -2.58 7.24 3.83
CA ALA A 43 -1.19 7.36 4.25
C ALA A 43 -1.04 7.35 5.77
N GLN A 44 0.00 6.66 6.26
CA GLN A 44 0.31 6.51 7.68
C GLN A 44 -0.93 6.20 8.51
N ASN A 45 -1.48 7.20 9.21
CA ASN A 45 -2.64 7.10 10.09
C ASN A 45 -3.82 7.97 9.64
N PHE A 46 -3.90 8.37 8.36
CA PHE A 46 -5.01 9.19 7.87
C PHE A 46 -5.48 8.81 6.47
N ILE A 47 -6.74 9.14 6.22
CA ILE A 47 -7.42 8.98 4.94
C ILE A 47 -7.89 10.36 4.48
N ALA A 48 -7.52 10.74 3.26
CA ALA A 48 -8.03 11.91 2.59
C ALA A 48 -8.94 11.47 1.44
N ILE A 49 -10.10 12.10 1.35
CA ILE A 49 -11.10 11.80 0.34
C ILE A 49 -11.35 13.10 -0.40
N GLU A 50 -11.25 13.05 -1.72
CA GLU A 50 -11.71 14.12 -2.61
C GLU A 50 -13.13 13.78 -3.05
N LYS A 51 -14.04 14.75 -2.97
CA LYS A 51 -15.43 14.59 -3.41
C LYS A 51 -15.69 15.36 -4.71
N TYR A 52 -16.66 14.89 -5.49
CA TYR A 52 -17.27 15.70 -6.53
C TYR A 52 -18.02 16.89 -5.94
N ASN A 53 -18.15 17.97 -6.71
CA ASN A 53 -18.86 19.18 -6.31
C ASN A 53 -20.39 19.03 -6.47
N ILE A 54 -20.94 17.93 -5.95
CA ILE A 54 -22.36 17.57 -6.01
C ILE A 54 -23.00 17.44 -4.62
N VAL A 55 -22.18 17.38 -3.56
CA VAL A 55 -22.60 17.24 -2.17
C VAL A 55 -21.69 18.05 -1.27
N GLU A 56 -22.16 18.52 -0.11
CA GLU A 56 -21.34 19.23 0.86
C GLU A 56 -20.78 18.30 1.95
N TRP A 57 -19.62 18.65 2.50
CA TRP A 57 -19.00 17.84 3.55
C TRP A 57 -19.86 17.73 4.81
N ILE A 58 -20.61 18.79 5.14
CA ILE A 58 -21.46 18.84 6.33
C ILE A 58 -22.52 17.73 6.35
N ASP A 59 -22.99 17.31 5.17
CA ASP A 59 -24.06 16.33 5.02
C ASP A 59 -23.56 14.88 5.07
N ILE A 60 -22.29 14.65 4.69
CA ILE A 60 -21.72 13.30 4.48
C ILE A 60 -20.56 12.95 5.42
N GLN A 61 -19.94 13.92 6.08
CA GLN A 61 -18.73 13.69 6.89
C GLN A 61 -18.96 12.65 8.00
N ASN A 62 -20.14 12.66 8.63
CA ASN A 62 -20.46 11.77 9.74
C ASN A 62 -20.63 10.33 9.24
N GLU A 63 -21.37 10.15 8.15
CA GLU A 63 -21.58 8.85 7.50
C GLU A 63 -20.25 8.23 7.05
N VAL A 64 -19.40 9.03 6.39
CA VAL A 64 -18.07 8.56 5.94
C VAL A 64 -17.16 8.23 7.12
N SER A 65 -17.18 9.05 8.18
CA SER A 65 -16.41 8.78 9.38
C SER A 65 -16.84 7.48 10.05
N GLN A 66 -18.14 7.25 10.18
CA GLN A 66 -18.68 6.03 10.77
C GLN A 66 -18.31 4.80 9.94
N GLN A 67 -18.40 4.86 8.61
CA GLN A 67 -18.00 3.74 7.76
C GLN A 67 -16.51 3.40 7.89
N ILE A 68 -15.65 4.41 8.00
CA ILE A 68 -14.22 4.19 8.22
C ILE A 68 -14.00 3.56 9.60
N GLU A 69 -14.64 4.09 10.63
CA GLU A 69 -14.52 3.56 12.00
C GLU A 69 -15.00 2.11 12.11
N ASP A 70 -16.17 1.80 11.57
CA ASP A 70 -16.73 0.44 11.55
C ASP A 70 -15.79 -0.53 10.83
N PHE A 71 -15.23 -0.13 9.68
CA PHE A 71 -14.30 -0.95 8.93
C PHE A 71 -13.00 -1.23 9.71
N LEU A 72 -12.49 -0.23 10.43
CA LEU A 72 -11.28 -0.38 11.25
C LEU A 72 -11.54 -1.24 12.49
N ASN A 73 -12.73 -1.14 13.09
CA ASN A 73 -13.14 -1.94 14.24
C ASN A 73 -13.40 -3.40 13.88
N ASP A 74 -13.85 -3.69 12.66
CA ASP A 74 -14.07 -5.05 12.16
C ASP A 74 -12.75 -5.76 11.76
N ASN A 75 -11.59 -5.19 12.11
CA ASN A 75 -10.27 -5.66 11.71
C ASN A 75 -10.13 -5.84 10.18
N GLY A 76 -10.84 -5.01 9.41
CA GLY A 76 -10.84 -5.06 7.95
C GLY A 76 -9.44 -4.91 7.37
N VAL A 77 -9.15 -5.68 6.32
CA VAL A 77 -7.89 -5.53 5.58
C VAL A 77 -7.91 -4.21 4.83
N ILE A 78 -7.10 -3.24 5.28
CA ILE A 78 -7.06 -1.89 4.71
C ILE A 78 -6.40 -1.91 3.33
N ILE A 79 -5.27 -2.61 3.22
CA ILE A 79 -4.52 -2.80 1.97
C ILE A 79 -4.03 -4.24 1.90
N ILE A 80 -4.37 -4.90 0.80
CA ILE A 80 -3.80 -6.16 0.37
C ILE A 80 -2.49 -5.79 -0.34
N GLU A 81 -1.40 -5.76 0.43
CA GLU A 81 -0.08 -5.66 -0.19
C GLU A 81 0.18 -6.97 -0.92
N ASP A 82 0.16 -6.93 -2.25
CA ASP A 82 0.71 -8.02 -3.06
C ASP A 82 2.19 -8.10 -2.68
N ILE A 83 2.55 -9.11 -1.89
CA ILE A 83 3.94 -9.41 -1.53
C ILE A 83 4.63 -9.98 -2.78
N ALA A 84 4.59 -9.24 -3.89
CA ALA A 84 5.52 -9.38 -4.97
C ALA A 84 6.87 -8.96 -4.39
N ALA A 85 7.50 -9.90 -3.67
CA ALA A 85 8.73 -9.77 -2.94
C ALA A 85 9.65 -8.84 -3.72
N LYS A 86 9.84 -7.62 -3.20
CA LYS A 86 10.69 -6.59 -3.79
C LYS A 86 11.98 -7.28 -4.16
N LYS A 87 12.20 -7.56 -5.45
CA LYS A 87 13.30 -8.42 -5.91
C LYS A 87 14.59 -7.68 -5.57
N ILE A 88 15.20 -8.03 -4.43
CA ILE A 88 16.46 -7.44 -4.02
C ILE A 88 17.47 -7.87 -5.09
N PRO A 89 18.05 -6.93 -5.86
CA PRO A 89 18.98 -7.29 -6.91
C PRO A 89 20.20 -7.98 -6.31
N VAL A 90 20.51 -9.17 -6.81
CA VAL A 90 21.72 -9.90 -6.46
C VAL A 90 22.76 -9.61 -7.52
N THR A 91 23.88 -9.00 -7.13
CA THR A 91 25.01 -8.77 -8.02
C THR A 91 25.96 -9.96 -7.94
N VAL A 92 26.40 -10.46 -9.10
CA VAL A 92 27.43 -11.49 -9.20
C VAL A 92 28.53 -10.99 -10.14
N TYR A 93 29.77 -10.96 -9.67
CA TYR A 93 30.92 -10.59 -10.49
C TYR A 93 32.03 -11.63 -10.35
N ALA A 94 32.85 -11.75 -11.40
CA ALA A 94 34.03 -12.60 -11.42
C ALA A 94 35.23 -11.80 -10.87
N GLU A 95 36.00 -12.41 -9.97
CA GLU A 95 37.24 -11.85 -9.45
C GLU A 95 38.43 -12.67 -9.97
N SER A 96 39.48 -11.99 -10.45
CA SER A 96 40.69 -12.65 -10.92
C SER A 96 41.33 -13.44 -9.77
N THR A 97 41.60 -14.73 -10.01
CA THR A 97 42.36 -15.55 -9.07
C THR A 97 43.78 -15.79 -9.58
N PRO A 98 44.79 -15.93 -8.69
CA PRO A 98 46.14 -16.30 -9.09
C PRO A 98 46.24 -17.71 -9.69
N ASN A 99 45.22 -18.56 -9.52
CA ASN A 99 45.20 -19.92 -10.04
C ASN A 99 44.44 -19.95 -11.39
N PRO A 100 45.13 -20.13 -12.53
CA PRO A 100 44.47 -20.16 -13.84
C PRO A 100 43.50 -21.34 -14.02
N SER A 101 43.55 -22.34 -13.14
CA SER A 101 42.62 -23.48 -13.15
C SER A 101 41.32 -23.23 -12.37
N THR A 102 41.09 -22.03 -11.81
CA THR A 102 39.92 -21.75 -10.97
C THR A 102 39.35 -20.35 -11.21
N LEU A 103 38.03 -20.26 -11.35
CA LEU A 103 37.28 -19.00 -11.40
C LEU A 103 36.58 -18.73 -10.07
N LYS A 104 36.65 -17.49 -9.58
CA LYS A 104 35.97 -17.05 -8.35
C LYS A 104 34.82 -16.11 -8.69
N PHE A 105 33.66 -16.38 -8.13
CA PHE A 105 32.47 -15.54 -8.23
C PHE A 105 32.08 -15.04 -6.84
N VAL A 106 31.76 -13.75 -6.74
CA VAL A 106 31.33 -13.12 -5.48
C VAL A 106 29.91 -12.60 -5.66
N ALA A 107 29.02 -12.96 -4.72
CA ALA A 107 27.65 -12.50 -4.67
C ALA A 107 27.37 -11.72 -3.37
N ASN A 108 26.51 -10.71 -3.45
CA ASN A 108 26.08 -9.92 -2.27
C ASN A 108 25.01 -10.61 -1.40
N LYS A 109 24.66 -11.87 -1.71
CA LYS A 109 23.65 -12.66 -0.99
C LYS A 109 24.11 -14.12 -0.85
N LYS A 110 23.81 -14.75 0.29
CA LYS A 110 24.06 -16.19 0.52
C LYS A 110 23.25 -17.02 -0.48
N LEU A 111 23.92 -17.89 -1.23
CA LEU A 111 23.30 -18.69 -2.30
C LEU A 111 22.89 -20.10 -1.86
N VAL A 112 23.41 -20.57 -0.72
CA VAL A 112 23.09 -21.89 -0.15
C VAL A 112 22.78 -21.76 1.34
N THR A 113 21.79 -22.50 1.83
CA THR A 113 21.55 -22.66 3.25
C THR A 113 22.55 -23.68 3.82
N SER A 114 23.00 -23.45 5.05
CA SER A 114 23.97 -24.32 5.73
C SER A 114 23.33 -25.59 6.26
#